data_AF-A0A9R0S3N8-F1
#
_entry.id   AF-A0A9R0S3N8-F1
#
_cell.length_a   1.000
_cell.length_b   1.000
_cell.length_c   1.000
_cell.angle_alpha   90.00
_cell.angle_beta   90.00
_cell.angle_gamma   90.00
#
_symmetry.space_group_name_H-M   'P 1'
#
loop_
_entity.id
_entity.type
_entity.pdbx_description
1 polymer ?
#
loop_
_entity_poly.entity_id
_entity_poly.type
_entity_poly.pdbx_seq_one_letter_code
_entity_poly.pdbx_strand_id
1 'polypeptide(L)'
;MGSAVETLCGQAYGAHKYDMLGIYLQRSVILLGLTGIPLAVMYAFSEPLLLLMGQSPEIARAASIFVYGLIPQIFAYAVNFPIQKFLQAQSIVLPSAYISTATLVLHVMLSWVLMYKVGLGLLGASLVLSVSWWIIVGAQFVYIVVSPTCRHTWTGFSWQAFSGLPSFFKLSAASAVMLCLETWYFQVLVIIAGLLPNPEIALDCWVFMISVGFNAAE
;
A
#
# COMPACT_ATOMS: atom_id res chain seq x y z
N MET A 1 2.77 9.17 2.29
CA MET A 1 3.33 9.60 0.98
C MET A 1 2.25 9.82 -0.08
N GLY A 2 1.11 9.13 -0.04
CA GLY A 2 0.04 9.26 -1.07
C GLY A 2 -0.39 10.71 -1.38
N SER A 3 -0.62 11.55 -0.37
CA SER A 3 -1.16 12.91 -0.57
C SER A 3 -0.17 13.92 -1.19
N ALA A 4 1.13 13.84 -0.86
CA ALA A 4 2.15 14.69 -1.48
C ALA A 4 2.35 14.36 -2.97
N VAL A 5 2.40 13.07 -3.30
CA VAL A 5 2.55 12.60 -4.70
C VAL A 5 1.31 12.95 -5.50
N GLU A 6 0.13 12.74 -4.93
CA GLU A 6 -1.15 13.14 -5.53
C GLU A 6 -1.22 14.64 -5.82
N THR A 7 -0.86 15.47 -4.83
CA THR A 7 -0.84 16.93 -5.01
C THR A 7 0.14 17.35 -6.09
N LEU A 8 1.36 16.83 -6.07
CA LEU A 8 2.39 17.17 -7.06
C LEU A 8 2.04 16.67 -8.46
N CYS A 9 1.52 15.44 -8.59
CA CYS A 9 1.08 14.90 -9.86
C CYS A 9 -0.14 15.67 -10.40
N GLY A 10 -1.12 16.00 -9.55
CA GLY A 10 -2.28 16.80 -9.94
C GLY A 10 -1.89 18.22 -10.39
N GLN A 11 -1.00 18.89 -9.65
CA GLN A 11 -0.47 20.20 -10.03
C GLN A 11 0.32 20.15 -11.34
N ALA A 12 1.20 19.14 -11.52
CA ALA A 12 1.97 18.99 -12.74
C ALA A 12 1.08 18.67 -13.95
N TYR A 13 0.07 17.83 -13.77
CA TYR A 13 -0.87 17.47 -14.83
C TYR A 13 -1.72 18.68 -15.24
N GLY A 14 -2.26 19.43 -14.27
CA GLY A 14 -3.00 20.67 -14.51
C GLY A 14 -2.15 21.80 -15.12
N ALA A 15 -0.85 21.82 -14.83
CA ALA A 15 0.11 22.77 -15.42
C ALA A 15 0.72 22.28 -16.75
N HIS A 16 0.18 21.22 -17.36
CA HIS A 16 0.67 20.61 -18.61
C HIS A 16 2.13 20.13 -18.59
N LYS A 17 2.70 19.86 -17.40
CA LYS A 17 4.06 19.32 -17.23
C LYS A 17 4.03 17.79 -17.18
N TYR A 18 3.56 17.17 -18.26
CA TYR A 18 3.27 15.73 -18.31
C TYR A 18 4.49 14.84 -18.02
N ASP A 19 5.67 15.20 -18.53
CA ASP A 19 6.90 14.43 -18.31
C ASP A 19 7.28 14.29 -16.83
N MET A 20 6.87 15.25 -15.99
CA MET A 20 7.20 15.25 -14.57
C MET A 20 6.41 14.19 -13.78
N LEU A 21 5.29 13.70 -14.29
CA LEU A 21 4.50 12.67 -13.61
C LEU A 21 5.30 11.37 -13.49
N GLY A 22 5.96 10.93 -14.56
CA GLY A 22 6.84 9.76 -14.55
C GLY A 22 8.03 9.94 -13.61
N ILE A 23 8.60 11.15 -13.53
CA ILE A 23 9.68 11.48 -12.60
C ILE A 23 9.22 11.40 -11.15
N TYR A 24 8.04 11.93 -10.82
CA TYR A 24 7.49 11.87 -9.47
C TYR A 24 7.13 10.45 -9.05
N LEU A 25 6.60 9.63 -9.98
CA LEU A 25 6.41 8.20 -9.74
C LEU A 25 7.74 7.55 -9.34
N GLN A 26 8.79 7.71 -10.14
CA GLN A 26 10.09 7.08 -9.88
C GLN A 26 10.72 7.57 -8.56
N ARG A 27 10.67 8.88 -8.27
CA ARG A 27 11.13 9.45 -6.99
C ARG A 27 10.41 8.83 -5.80
N SER A 28 9.10 8.66 -5.93
CA SER A 28 8.27 8.10 -4.86
C SER A 28 8.59 6.64 -4.63
N VAL A 29 8.78 5.85 -5.70
CA VAL A 29 9.21 4.45 -5.60
C VAL A 29 10.56 4.33 -4.89
N ILE A 30 11.53 5.19 -5.23
CA ILE A 30 12.85 5.20 -4.57
C ILE A 30 12.72 5.50 -3.07
N LEU A 31 12.01 6.57 -2.70
CA LEU A 31 11.87 6.96 -1.29
C LEU A 31 11.04 5.96 -0.48
N LEU A 32 9.97 5.42 -1.06
CA LEU A 32 9.17 4.37 -0.42
C LEU A 32 9.96 3.07 -0.28
N GLY A 33 10.75 2.71 -1.29
CA GLY A 33 11.63 1.55 -1.22
C GLY A 33 12.66 1.69 -0.09
N LEU A 34 13.32 2.86 0.00
CA LEU A 34 14.29 3.15 1.06
C LEU A 34 13.65 3.15 2.45
N THR A 35 12.45 3.72 2.60
CA THR A 35 11.70 3.69 3.88
C THR A 35 11.09 2.31 4.18
N GLY A 36 10.88 1.48 3.17
CA GLY A 36 10.47 0.08 3.32
C GLY A 36 11.56 -0.82 3.90
N ILE A 37 12.84 -0.48 3.74
CA ILE A 37 13.97 -1.26 4.31
C ILE A 37 13.87 -1.38 5.84
N PRO A 38 13.81 -0.29 6.63
CA PRO A 38 13.69 -0.42 8.08
C PRO A 38 12.41 -1.14 8.52
N LEU A 39 11.30 -0.98 7.80
CA LEU A 39 10.06 -1.74 8.02
C LEU A 39 10.27 -3.25 7.81
N ALA A 40 10.95 -3.63 6.73
CA ALA A 40 11.29 -5.02 6.46
C ALA A 40 12.21 -5.61 7.51
N VAL A 41 13.18 -4.84 8.03
CA VAL A 41 14.02 -5.25 9.16
C VAL A 41 13.17 -5.49 10.40
N MET A 42 12.25 -4.57 10.76
CA MET A 42 11.33 -4.79 11.88
C MET A 42 10.48 -6.05 11.69
N TYR A 43 10.00 -6.33 10.47
CA TYR A 43 9.26 -7.55 10.16
C TYR A 43 10.12 -8.81 10.31
N ALA A 44 11.38 -8.77 9.91
CA ALA A 44 12.32 -9.87 10.09
C ALA A 44 12.58 -10.17 11.58
N PHE A 45 12.55 -9.15 12.43
CA PHE A 45 12.67 -9.27 13.90
C PHE A 45 11.31 -9.31 14.62
N SER A 46 10.22 -9.61 13.92
CA SER A 46 8.88 -9.55 14.52
C SER A 46 8.69 -10.49 15.72
N GLU A 47 9.24 -11.71 15.70
CA GLU A 47 9.14 -12.65 16.83
C GLU A 47 9.77 -12.11 18.13
N PRO A 48 11.07 -11.74 18.16
CA PRO A 48 11.67 -11.21 19.39
C PRO A 48 11.02 -9.89 19.84
N LEU A 49 10.54 -9.06 18.91
CA LEU A 49 9.80 -7.85 19.24
C LEU A 49 8.46 -8.17 19.92
N LEU A 50 7.72 -9.17 19.43
CA LEU A 50 6.46 -9.61 20.04
C LEU A 50 6.68 -10.23 21.43
N LEU A 51 7.73 -11.02 21.60
CA LEU A 51 8.14 -11.54 22.91
C LEU A 51 8.49 -10.42 23.90
N LEU A 52 9.23 -9.40 23.43
CA LEU A 52 9.56 -8.22 24.24
C LEU A 52 8.31 -7.44 24.68
N MET A 53 7.25 -7.43 23.85
CA MET A 53 5.95 -6.84 24.16
C MET A 53 5.08 -7.73 25.08
N GLY A 54 5.59 -8.86 25.56
CA GLY A 54 4.90 -9.74 26.50
C GLY A 54 3.93 -10.74 25.86
N GLN A 55 4.00 -10.94 24.54
CA GLN A 55 3.20 -11.97 23.87
C GLN A 55 3.70 -13.37 24.22
N SER A 56 2.79 -14.36 24.23
CA SER A 56 3.18 -15.75 24.45
C SER A 56 4.08 -16.26 23.33
N PRO A 57 5.01 -17.19 23.59
CA PRO A 57 5.91 -17.73 22.56
C PRO A 57 5.18 -18.34 21.35
N GLU A 58 4.03 -18.98 21.60
CA GLU A 58 3.21 -19.58 20.55
C GLU A 58 2.60 -18.51 19.63
N ILE A 59 2.00 -17.46 20.20
CA ILE A 59 1.42 -16.34 19.43
C ILE A 59 2.51 -15.58 18.68
N ALA A 60 3.63 -15.28 19.35
CA ALA A 60 4.76 -14.57 18.75
C ALA A 60 5.31 -15.32 17.53
N ARG A 61 5.46 -16.65 17.64
CA ARG A 61 5.93 -17.52 16.54
C ARG A 61 4.92 -17.60 15.40
N ALA A 62 3.63 -17.79 15.70
CA ALA A 62 2.60 -17.86 14.66
C ALA A 62 2.49 -16.54 13.88
N ALA A 63 2.48 -15.41 14.60
CA ALA A 63 2.45 -14.08 14.00
C ALA A 63 3.70 -13.79 13.17
N SER A 64 4.89 -14.15 13.65
CA SER A 64 6.13 -13.91 12.91
C SER A 64 6.19 -14.67 11.59
N ILE A 65 5.73 -15.93 11.55
CA ILE A 65 5.63 -16.73 10.33
C ILE A 65 4.75 -16.02 9.28
N PHE A 66 3.59 -15.50 9.71
CA PHE A 66 2.73 -14.73 8.81
C PHE A 66 3.43 -13.45 8.32
N VAL A 67 4.02 -12.68 9.24
CA VAL A 67 4.73 -11.42 8.95
C VAL A 67 5.91 -11.62 8.00
N TYR A 68 6.65 -12.72 8.09
CA TYR A 68 7.75 -13.03 7.17
C TYR A 68 7.29 -13.11 5.71
N GLY A 69 6.14 -13.75 5.47
CA GLY A 69 5.56 -13.80 4.13
C GLY A 69 5.02 -12.45 3.63
N LEU A 70 4.88 -11.44 4.50
CA LEU A 70 4.50 -10.07 4.13
C LEU A 70 5.69 -9.16 3.78
N ILE A 71 6.93 -9.56 4.05
CA ILE A 71 8.11 -8.74 3.72
C ILE A 71 8.12 -8.30 2.24
N PRO A 72 7.83 -9.17 1.25
CA PRO A 72 7.76 -8.76 -0.15
C PRO A 72 6.62 -7.76 -0.44
N GLN A 73 5.52 -7.81 0.31
CA GLN A 73 4.39 -6.90 0.16
C GLN A 73 4.77 -5.46 0.48
N ILE A 74 5.68 -5.21 1.43
CA ILE A 74 6.16 -3.86 1.77
C ILE A 74 6.67 -3.16 0.51
N PHE A 75 7.47 -3.86 -0.28
CA PHE A 75 8.05 -3.33 -1.51
C PHE A 75 7.03 -3.28 -2.66
N ALA A 76 6.09 -4.22 -2.72
CA ALA A 76 4.97 -4.11 -3.66
C ALA A 76 4.16 -2.82 -3.41
N TYR A 77 3.87 -2.48 -2.15
CA TYR A 77 3.21 -1.23 -1.78
C TYR A 77 4.04 0.02 -2.10
N ALA A 78 5.36 -0.05 -1.90
CA ALA A 78 6.27 1.02 -2.29
C ALA A 78 6.18 1.36 -3.78
N VAL A 79 5.83 0.38 -4.63
CA VAL A 79 5.63 0.57 -6.07
C VAL A 79 4.18 0.89 -6.43
N ASN A 80 3.23 0.18 -5.84
CA ASN A 80 1.79 0.28 -6.13
C ASN A 80 1.22 1.66 -5.80
N PHE A 81 1.57 2.25 -4.64
CA PHE A 81 1.02 3.55 -4.26
C PHE A 81 1.40 4.68 -5.23
N PRO A 82 2.68 4.83 -5.66
CA PRO A 82 3.03 5.78 -6.71
C PRO A 82 2.32 5.52 -8.05
N ILE A 83 2.20 4.26 -8.47
CA ILE A 83 1.48 3.88 -9.70
C ILE A 83 0.02 4.34 -9.63
N GLN A 84 -0.66 4.08 -8.52
CA GLN A 84 -2.06 4.49 -8.35
C GLN A 84 -2.20 6.01 -8.41
N LYS A 85 -1.30 6.77 -7.77
CA LYS A 85 -1.34 8.24 -7.83
C LYS A 85 -0.99 8.79 -9.21
N PHE A 86 -0.09 8.15 -9.94
CA PHE A 86 0.21 8.49 -11.33
C PHE A 86 -1.00 8.30 -12.24
N LEU A 87 -1.71 7.17 -12.13
CA LEU A 87 -2.90 6.88 -12.93
C LEU A 87 -4.09 7.77 -12.52
N GLN A 88 -4.33 7.94 -11.21
CA GLN A 88 -5.41 8.78 -10.67
C GLN A 88 -5.26 10.26 -11.06
N ALA A 89 -4.04 10.81 -11.06
CA ALA A 89 -3.80 12.19 -11.49
C ALA A 89 -4.19 12.45 -12.95
N GLN A 90 -4.28 11.39 -13.76
CA GLN A 90 -4.72 11.42 -15.16
C GLN A 90 -6.20 11.02 -15.32
N SER A 91 -6.94 10.85 -14.22
CA SER A 91 -8.30 10.29 -14.19
C SER A 91 -8.42 8.87 -14.76
N ILE A 92 -7.36 8.07 -14.68
CA ILE A 92 -7.32 6.68 -15.17
C ILE A 92 -7.51 5.73 -13.98
N VAL A 93 -8.73 5.25 -13.75
CA VAL A 93 -9.06 4.38 -12.60
C VAL A 93 -9.54 2.98 -12.99
N LEU A 94 -10.20 2.84 -14.14
CA LEU A 94 -10.80 1.58 -14.58
C LEU A 94 -9.79 0.43 -14.78
N PRO A 95 -8.59 0.64 -15.37
CA PRO A 95 -7.61 -0.44 -15.51
C PRO A 95 -7.22 -1.04 -14.15
N SER A 96 -7.00 -0.19 -13.14
CA SER A 96 -6.68 -0.62 -11.78
C SER A 96 -7.81 -1.43 -11.15
N ALA A 97 -9.06 -1.07 -11.40
CA ALA A 97 -10.22 -1.84 -10.94
C ALA A 97 -10.26 -3.25 -11.57
N TYR A 98 -10.17 -3.34 -12.90
CA TYR A 98 -10.20 -4.63 -13.60
C TYR A 98 -9.03 -5.54 -13.20
N ILE A 99 -7.82 -4.99 -13.10
CA ILE A 99 -6.63 -5.73 -12.65
C ILE A 99 -6.84 -6.25 -11.23
N SER A 100 -7.38 -5.43 -10.33
CA SER A 100 -7.63 -5.83 -8.93
C SER A 100 -8.68 -6.92 -8.85
N THR A 101 -9.78 -6.83 -9.61
CA THR A 101 -10.81 -7.87 -9.66
C THR A 101 -10.26 -9.19 -10.20
N ALA A 102 -9.50 -9.15 -11.31
CA ALA A 102 -8.87 -10.36 -11.86
C ALA A 102 -7.86 -10.98 -10.87
N THR A 103 -7.07 -10.13 -10.21
CA THR A 103 -6.10 -10.58 -9.21
C THR A 103 -6.78 -11.14 -7.97
N LEU A 104 -7.95 -10.63 -7.56
CA LEU A 104 -8.73 -11.17 -6.46
C LEU A 104 -9.20 -12.60 -6.76
N VAL A 105 -9.70 -12.87 -7.97
CA VAL A 105 -10.09 -14.23 -8.38
C VAL A 105 -8.89 -15.17 -8.32
N LEU A 106 -7.75 -14.73 -8.85
CA LEU A 106 -6.50 -15.49 -8.80
C LEU A 106 -6.00 -15.69 -7.36
N HIS A 107 -6.11 -14.68 -6.51
CA HIS A 107 -5.74 -14.73 -5.10
C HIS A 107 -6.55 -15.80 -4.37
N VAL A 108 -7.87 -15.85 -4.55
CA VAL A 108 -8.73 -16.88 -3.94
C VAL A 108 -8.30 -18.28 -4.37
N MET A 109 -8.06 -18.47 -5.67
CA MET A 109 -7.62 -19.77 -6.21
C MET A 109 -6.25 -20.17 -5.66
N LEU A 110 -5.27 -19.27 -5.66
CA LEU A 110 -3.94 -19.51 -5.13
C LEU A 110 -3.97 -19.79 -3.63
N SER A 111 -4.73 -19.01 -2.86
CA SER A 111 -4.89 -19.21 -1.41
C SER A 111 -5.44 -20.60 -1.12
N TRP A 112 -6.45 -21.05 -1.89
CA TRP A 112 -6.97 -22.41 -1.74
C TRP A 112 -5.90 -23.48 -2.00
N VAL A 113 -5.15 -23.37 -3.10
CA VAL A 113 -4.09 -24.32 -3.45
C VAL A 113 -2.98 -24.33 -2.39
N LEU A 114 -2.40 -23.18 -2.08
CA LEU A 114 -1.22 -23.12 -1.21
C LEU A 114 -1.54 -23.42 0.25
N MET A 115 -2.73 -23.05 0.75
CA MET A 115 -3.10 -23.33 2.13
C MET A 115 -3.59 -24.77 2.31
N TYR A 116 -4.48 -25.26 1.45
CA TYR A 116 -5.15 -26.55 1.66
C TYR A 116 -4.54 -27.73 0.90
N LYS A 117 -3.99 -27.50 -0.30
CA LYS A 117 -3.40 -28.59 -1.11
C LYS A 117 -1.92 -28.78 -0.84
N VAL A 118 -1.18 -27.68 -0.73
CA VAL A 118 0.26 -27.72 -0.46
C VAL A 118 0.55 -27.74 1.05
N GLY A 119 -0.36 -27.19 1.87
CA GLY A 119 -0.22 -27.21 3.34
C GLY A 119 0.77 -26.19 3.89
N LEU A 120 0.99 -25.06 3.20
CA LEU A 120 1.92 -24.02 3.65
C LEU A 120 1.41 -23.16 4.82
N GLY A 121 0.16 -23.36 5.26
CA GLY A 121 -0.42 -22.70 6.43
C GLY A 121 -0.35 -21.17 6.37
N LEU A 122 0.01 -20.55 7.49
CA LEU A 122 0.10 -19.08 7.64
C LEU A 122 1.12 -18.44 6.70
N LEU A 123 2.26 -19.08 6.48
CA LEU A 123 3.27 -18.59 5.54
C LEU A 123 2.73 -18.58 4.11
N GLY A 124 2.01 -19.64 3.73
CA GLY A 124 1.34 -19.73 2.43
C GLY A 124 0.34 -18.59 2.23
N ALA A 125 -0.48 -18.30 3.25
CA ALA A 125 -1.46 -17.23 3.20
C ALA A 125 -0.83 -15.85 2.94
N SER A 126 0.21 -15.48 3.71
CA SER A 126 0.87 -14.19 3.56
C SER A 126 1.70 -14.10 2.26
N LEU A 127 2.33 -15.19 1.81
CA LEU A 127 3.04 -15.21 0.54
C LEU A 127 2.10 -15.04 -0.65
N VAL A 128 0.94 -15.71 -0.66
CA VAL A 128 -0.06 -15.53 -1.73
C VAL A 128 -0.54 -14.09 -1.78
N LEU A 129 -0.77 -13.47 -0.63
CA LEU A 129 -1.12 -12.06 -0.56
C LEU A 129 0.00 -11.17 -1.14
N SER A 130 1.25 -11.40 -0.75
CA SER A 130 2.41 -10.69 -1.31
C SER A 130 2.53 -10.84 -2.82
N VAL A 131 2.38 -12.06 -3.33
CA VAL A 131 2.42 -12.36 -4.78
C VAL A 131 1.29 -11.65 -5.51
N SER A 132 0.08 -11.62 -4.93
CA SER A 132 -1.08 -10.94 -5.52
C SER A 132 -0.80 -9.45 -5.71
N TRP A 133 -0.17 -8.79 -4.74
CA TRP A 133 0.23 -7.39 -4.90
C TRP A 133 1.28 -7.17 -5.98
N TRP A 134 2.24 -8.09 -6.12
CA TRP A 134 3.22 -8.02 -7.21
C TRP A 134 2.59 -8.26 -8.59
N ILE A 135 1.55 -9.09 -8.67
CA ILE A 135 0.77 -9.26 -9.91
C ILE A 135 0.06 -7.95 -10.28
N ILE A 136 -0.56 -7.27 -9.30
CA ILE A 136 -1.18 -5.95 -9.52
C ILE A 136 -0.13 -4.95 -10.00
N VAL A 137 1.01 -4.84 -9.31
CA VAL A 137 2.11 -3.93 -9.68
C VAL A 137 2.58 -4.21 -11.10
N GLY A 138 2.85 -5.48 -11.43
CA GLY A 138 3.31 -5.87 -12.76
C GLY A 138 2.30 -5.53 -13.85
N ALA A 139 1.03 -5.88 -13.65
CA ALA A 139 -0.04 -5.62 -14.61
C ALA A 139 -0.28 -4.11 -14.81
N GLN A 140 -0.29 -3.32 -13.74
CA GLN A 140 -0.45 -1.86 -13.83
C GLN A 140 0.76 -1.21 -14.51
N PHE A 141 1.97 -1.67 -14.21
CA PHE A 141 3.17 -1.15 -14.87
C PHE A 141 3.20 -1.49 -16.37
N VAL A 142 2.80 -2.71 -16.75
CA VAL A 142 2.61 -3.09 -18.16
C VAL A 142 1.59 -2.17 -18.82
N TYR A 143 0.46 -1.88 -18.15
CA TYR A 143 -0.53 -0.93 -18.67
C TYR A 143 0.09 0.47 -18.91
N ILE A 144 0.87 1.00 -17.96
CA ILE A 144 1.53 2.31 -18.10
C ILE A 144 2.47 2.33 -19.32
N VAL A 145 3.24 1.27 -19.53
CA VAL A 145 4.25 1.21 -20.61
C VAL A 145 3.59 1.02 -21.99
N VAL A 146 2.50 0.25 -22.08
CA VAL A 146 1.88 -0.13 -23.36
C VAL A 146 0.75 0.83 -23.77
N SER A 147 0.06 1.45 -22.80
CA SER A 147 -1.10 2.29 -23.09
C SER A 147 -0.74 3.58 -23.82
N PRO A 148 -1.38 3.91 -24.96
CA PRO A 148 -1.20 5.18 -25.65
C PRO A 148 -1.49 6.40 -24.75
N THR A 149 -2.41 6.27 -23.79
CA THR A 149 -2.82 7.34 -22.88
C THR A 149 -1.68 7.78 -21.96
N CYS A 150 -0.78 6.85 -21.59
CA CYS A 150 0.34 7.15 -20.70
C CYS A 150 1.63 7.53 -21.45
N ARG A 151 1.62 7.57 -22.78
CA ARG A 151 2.83 7.78 -23.59
C ARG A 151 3.52 9.12 -23.35
N HIS A 152 2.75 10.16 -23.03
CA HIS A 152 3.28 11.50 -22.75
C HIS A 152 3.63 11.74 -21.28
N THR A 153 3.13 10.90 -20.38
CA THR A 153 3.35 11.01 -18.93
C THR A 153 4.41 10.04 -18.43
N TRP A 154 4.64 8.95 -19.17
CA TRP A 154 5.70 7.98 -18.96
C TRP A 154 6.66 7.94 -20.16
N THR A 155 7.79 8.61 -20.02
CA THR A 155 8.86 8.66 -21.03
C THR A 155 10.01 7.69 -20.74
N GLY A 156 9.81 6.76 -19.81
CA GLY A 156 10.80 5.77 -19.38
C GLY A 156 11.56 6.15 -18.12
N PHE A 157 12.56 5.33 -17.76
CA PHE A 157 13.40 5.57 -16.60
C PHE A 157 14.33 6.75 -16.82
N SER A 158 14.49 7.58 -15.79
CA SER A 158 15.30 8.80 -15.87
C SER A 158 16.14 9.01 -14.63
N TRP A 159 17.40 9.41 -14.82
CA TRP A 159 18.30 9.80 -13.74
C TRP A 159 17.81 11.01 -12.95
N GLN A 160 16.91 11.82 -13.53
CA GLN A 160 16.26 12.92 -12.82
C GLN A 160 15.42 12.43 -11.63
N ALA A 161 15.05 11.14 -11.60
CA ALA A 161 14.40 10.53 -10.44
C ALA A 161 15.27 10.56 -9.17
N PHE A 162 16.60 10.65 -9.29
CA PHE A 162 17.51 10.71 -8.14
C PHE A 162 17.84 12.14 -7.69
N SER A 163 17.40 13.16 -8.44
CA SER A 163 17.61 14.56 -8.08
C SER A 163 16.47 15.10 -7.21
N GLY A 164 16.78 16.02 -6.30
CA GLY A 164 15.78 16.69 -5.46
C GLY A 164 15.09 15.80 -4.41
N LEU A 165 15.61 14.60 -4.15
CA LEU A 165 15.06 13.65 -3.17
C LEU A 165 14.88 14.24 -1.75
N PRO A 166 15.83 15.02 -1.18
CA PRO A 166 15.64 15.56 0.17
C PRO A 166 14.44 16.52 0.27
N SER A 167 14.27 17.41 -0.71
CA SER A 167 13.13 18.34 -0.76
C SER A 167 11.81 17.59 -0.93
N PHE A 168 11.79 16.60 -1.83
CA PHE A 168 10.62 15.74 -2.05
C PHE A 168 10.27 14.91 -0.81
N PHE A 169 11.29 14.38 -0.12
CA PHE A 169 11.13 13.65 1.14
C PHE A 169 10.54 14.54 2.23
N LYS A 170 11.02 15.79 2.40
CA LYS A 170 10.48 16.72 3.40
C LYS A 170 8.97 16.96 3.21
N LEU A 171 8.53 17.18 1.97
CA LEU A 171 7.12 17.34 1.65
C LEU A 171 6.33 16.04 1.90
N SER A 172 6.89 14.92 1.47
CA SER A 172 6.33 13.58 1.62
C SER A 172 6.20 13.13 3.07
N ALA A 173 7.14 13.53 3.93
CA ALA A 173 7.18 13.18 5.34
C ALA A 173 6.05 13.87 6.12
N ALA A 174 5.79 15.15 5.87
CA ALA A 174 4.65 15.86 6.48
C ALA A 174 3.32 15.16 6.16
N SER A 175 3.14 14.79 4.88
CA SER A 175 2.00 14.01 4.42
C SER A 175 1.91 12.61 5.03
N ALA A 176 3.06 11.96 5.25
CA ALA A 176 3.12 10.66 5.89
C ALA A 176 2.72 10.74 7.37
N VAL A 177 3.20 11.74 8.11
CA VAL A 177 2.83 11.98 9.52
C VAL A 177 1.33 12.20 9.65
N MET A 178 0.72 13.01 8.77
CA MET A 178 -0.71 13.25 8.77
C MET A 178 -1.52 11.94 8.62
N LEU A 179 -1.16 11.11 7.64
CA LEU A 179 -1.83 9.82 7.41
C LEU A 179 -1.60 8.82 8.56
N CYS A 180 -0.41 8.83 9.17
CA CYS A 180 -0.16 8.02 10.36
C CYS A 180 -1.04 8.46 11.52
N LEU A 181 -1.16 9.76 11.76
CA LEU A 181 -2.03 10.31 12.81
C LEU A 181 -3.49 9.95 12.58
N GLU A 182 -3.96 10.04 11.33
CA GLU A 182 -5.30 9.61 10.94
C GLU A 182 -5.52 8.11 11.23
N THR A 183 -4.59 7.26 10.79
CA THR A 183 -4.69 5.80 11.01
C THR A 183 -4.62 5.45 12.50
N TRP A 184 -3.70 6.05 13.25
CA TRP A 184 -3.57 5.80 14.69
C TRP A 184 -4.78 6.30 15.47
N TYR A 185 -5.32 7.46 15.09
CA TYR A 185 -6.58 7.96 15.63
C TYR A 185 -7.70 6.94 15.43
N PHE A 186 -7.85 6.37 14.23
CA PHE A 186 -8.82 5.30 13.99
C PHE A 186 -8.56 4.06 14.84
N GLN A 187 -7.30 3.63 15.02
CA GLN A 187 -7.02 2.46 15.86
C GLN A 187 -7.29 2.68 17.33
N VAL A 188 -7.03 3.88 17.85
CA VAL A 188 -7.41 4.25 19.21
C VAL A 188 -8.93 4.19 19.38
N LEU A 189 -9.69 4.69 18.40
CA LEU A 189 -11.15 4.63 18.43
C LEU A 189 -11.67 3.19 18.38
N VAL A 190 -11.08 2.33 17.55
CA VAL A 190 -11.41 0.90 17.49
C VAL A 190 -11.16 0.22 18.83
N ILE A 191 -10.04 0.51 19.49
CA ILE A 191 -9.74 -0.03 20.83
C ILE A 191 -10.78 0.44 21.84
N ILE A 192 -11.12 1.73 21.85
CA ILE A 192 -12.12 2.29 22.78
C ILE A 192 -13.50 1.67 22.51
N ALA A 193 -13.90 1.53 21.24
CA ALA A 193 -15.15 0.88 20.86
C ALA A 193 -15.19 -0.60 21.29
N GLY A 194 -14.04 -1.29 21.19
CA GLY A 194 -13.85 -2.64 21.69
C GLY A 194 -14.00 -2.80 23.21
N LEU A 195 -13.94 -1.71 23.97
CA LEU A 195 -14.13 -1.69 25.43
C LEU A 195 -15.57 -1.35 25.86
N LEU A 196 -16.48 -1.06 24.91
CA LEU A 196 -17.87 -0.71 25.20
C LEU A 196 -18.74 -1.94 25.50
N PRO A 197 -19.89 -1.76 26.18
CA PRO A 197 -20.88 -2.84 26.34
C PRO A 197 -21.50 -3.15 24.97
N ASN A 198 -21.18 -4.33 24.42
CA ASN A 198 -21.48 -4.79 23.05
C ASN A 198 -20.54 -4.20 21.97
N PRO A 199 -19.25 -4.61 21.98
CA PRO A 199 -18.24 -4.07 21.07
C PRO A 199 -18.55 -4.35 19.58
N GLU A 200 -19.20 -5.46 19.26
CA GLU A 200 -19.61 -5.81 17.89
C GLU A 200 -20.55 -4.76 17.28
N ILE A 201 -21.61 -4.38 18.00
CA ILE A 201 -22.58 -3.38 17.56
C ILE A 201 -21.93 -1.98 17.50
N ALA A 202 -21.08 -1.65 18.49
CA ALA A 202 -20.42 -0.37 18.52
C ALA A 202 -19.45 -0.18 17.35
N LEU A 203 -18.70 -1.23 16.99
CA LEU A 203 -17.79 -1.25 15.85
C LEU A 203 -18.56 -1.19 14.52
N ASP A 204 -19.62 -1.99 14.35
CA ASP A 204 -20.44 -1.99 13.13
C ASP A 204 -21.08 -0.62 12.86
N CYS A 205 -21.68 0.00 13.89
CA CYS A 205 -22.24 1.35 13.79
C CYS A 205 -21.17 2.39 13.44
N TRP A 206 -19.98 2.27 14.01
CA TRP A 206 -18.86 3.18 13.74
C TRP A 206 -18.39 3.10 12.29
N VAL A 207 -18.17 1.87 11.77
CA VAL A 207 -17.74 1.65 10.39
C VAL A 207 -18.79 2.19 9.40
N PHE A 208 -20.06 1.99 9.70
CA PHE A 208 -21.17 2.53 8.90
C PHE A 208 -21.17 4.08 8.90
N MET A 209 -21.05 4.72 10.07
CA MET A 209 -21.03 6.18 10.18
C MET A 209 -19.84 6.81 9.45
N ILE A 210 -18.64 6.22 9.55
CA ILE A 210 -17.47 6.69 8.80
C ILE A 210 -17.71 6.55 7.29
N SER A 211 -18.20 5.40 6.85
CA SER A 211 -18.42 5.12 5.42
C SER A 211 -19.45 6.07 4.80
N VAL A 212 -20.50 6.41 5.54
CA VAL A 212 -21.51 7.40 5.11
C VAL A 212 -20.95 8.83 5.19
N GLY A 213 -20.18 9.15 6.24
CA GLY A 213 -19.58 10.46 6.43
C GLY A 213 -18.59 10.85 5.33
N PHE A 214 -17.74 9.93 4.89
CA PHE A 214 -16.82 10.17 3.76
C PHE A 214 -17.58 10.33 2.44
N ASN A 215 -18.60 9.51 2.17
CA ASN A 215 -19.42 9.64 0.96
C ASN A 215 -20.28 10.92 0.93
N ALA A 216 -20.57 11.52 2.08
CA ALA A 216 -21.31 12.78 2.16
C ALA A 216 -20.41 14.03 2.09
N ALA A 217 -19.09 13.85 2.18
CA ALA A 217 -18.09 14.93 2.16
C ALA A 217 -17.40 15.09 0.80
N GLU A 218 -17.58 14.14 -0.13
CA GLU A 218 -17.21 14.23 -1.56
C GLU A 218 -18.40 14.68 -2.42
#